data_AF-A0A368BUY4-F1
#
_entry.id   AF-A0A368BUY4-F1
#
_cell.length_a   1.000
_cell.length_b   1.000
_cell.length_c   1.000
_cell.angle_alpha   90.00
_cell.angle_beta   90.00
_cell.angle_gamma   90.00
#
_symmetry.space_group_name_H-M   'P 1'
#
loop_
_entity.id
_entity.type
_entity.pdbx_description
1 polymer ?
#
loop_
_entity_poly.entity_id
_entity_poly.type
_entity_poly.pdbx_seq_one_letter_code
_entity_poly.pdbx_strand_id
1 'polypeptide(L)'
;MLILIKSNIIISCYMKKRYLNYLFIPILVFLVSCVREEASYVEDSSFADVCQSLPVPANKLLPLNDASTEWFQVYESHKGVYSIVEPYQFQMSISHLILGDERALLFDTGMGMVPIKPVIESLTDLPVTVLNSHTHFDHVGGNAEFDNILAVDSHYTKANMKGFSHKEVAGDVIDEAFCNGPPKNLDTESYYTRAWSAENFVVDGQIIDLGNRLIEVIHVPGHTPDALALIDRENALLFTGDTYYDDNLWLFSPETDLDDYAESIEKLAFLEQDIEYIFGAHTSARVEAGVLKKVEQSFFKLRSGDNNPVDQIDGRLIYQIDGINFVTSRAILNGVKIDTSKGASGL
;
A
#
# COMPACT_ATOMS: atom_id res chain seq x y z
N MET A 1 -32.75 16.29 -21.39
CA MET A 1 -33.89 15.47 -21.84
C MET A 1 -33.76 14.13 -21.13
N LEU A 2 -34.67 13.85 -20.18
CA LEU A 2 -34.77 12.58 -19.45
C LEU A 2 -34.84 11.39 -20.42
N ILE A 3 -34.36 10.22 -20.00
CA ILE A 3 -35.20 9.02 -19.80
C ILE A 3 -34.57 8.14 -18.71
N LEU A 4 -35.34 7.97 -17.63
CA LEU A 4 -35.22 6.96 -16.57
C LEU A 4 -35.93 5.69 -17.03
N ILE A 5 -35.39 4.51 -16.69
CA ILE A 5 -36.22 3.31 -16.52
C ILE A 5 -35.89 2.70 -15.15
N LYS A 6 -36.87 2.78 -14.24
CA LYS A 6 -36.94 2.03 -12.99
C LYS A 6 -37.37 0.59 -13.27
N SER A 7 -36.85 -0.36 -12.50
CA SER A 7 -37.54 -1.62 -12.22
C SER A 7 -37.24 -2.03 -10.78
N ASN A 8 -38.19 -1.81 -9.88
CA ASN A 8 -38.20 -2.40 -8.55
C ASN A 8 -38.67 -3.85 -8.68
N ILE A 9 -37.93 -4.80 -8.11
CA ILE A 9 -38.49 -6.10 -7.73
C ILE A 9 -38.20 -6.31 -6.25
N ILE A 10 -39.28 -6.22 -5.46
CA ILE A 10 -39.37 -6.63 -4.06
C ILE A 10 -39.69 -8.12 -4.08
N ILE A 11 -38.90 -8.96 -3.40
CA ILE A 11 -39.33 -10.33 -3.05
C ILE A 11 -39.41 -10.44 -1.53
N SER A 12 -40.66 -10.42 -1.05
CA SER A 12 -41.04 -10.77 0.31
C SER A 12 -41.10 -12.28 0.44
N CYS A 13 -40.45 -12.82 1.48
CA CYS A 13 -40.44 -14.23 1.81
C CYS A 13 -41.72 -14.58 2.60
N TYR A 14 -42.60 -15.42 2.05
CA TYR A 14 -43.70 -16.04 2.80
C TYR A 14 -43.94 -17.47 2.27
N MET A 15 -43.70 -18.48 3.11
CA MET A 15 -44.17 -19.84 2.86
C MET A 15 -44.98 -20.34 4.06
N LYS A 16 -46.28 -20.59 3.80
CA LYS A 16 -47.26 -21.21 4.69
C LYS A 16 -47.41 -22.68 4.30
N LYS A 17 -47.33 -23.60 5.27
CA LYS A 17 -47.56 -25.06 5.11
C LYS A 17 -48.96 -25.36 4.54
N ARG A 18 -49.08 -26.37 3.64
CA ARG A 18 -49.90 -27.60 3.80
C ARG A 18 -49.91 -28.50 2.52
N TYR A 19 -49.59 -29.78 2.76
CA TYR A 19 -49.98 -31.09 2.19
C TYR A 19 -50.45 -31.32 0.73
N LEU A 20 -49.71 -32.26 0.09
CA LEU A 20 -50.08 -33.46 -0.69
C LEU A 20 -50.93 -33.37 -1.99
N ASN A 21 -50.31 -33.68 -3.14
CA ASN A 21 -50.71 -34.80 -4.02
C ASN A 21 -49.68 -35.02 -5.16
N TYR A 22 -49.42 -36.29 -5.46
CA TYR A 22 -48.43 -36.78 -6.41
C TYR A 22 -48.81 -36.49 -7.87
N LEU A 23 -47.94 -35.80 -8.60
CA LEU A 23 -47.90 -35.82 -10.06
C LEU A 23 -46.42 -35.74 -10.49
N PHE A 24 -45.99 -36.67 -11.35
CA PHE A 24 -44.65 -36.71 -11.94
C PHE A 24 -44.41 -35.41 -12.75
N ILE A 25 -43.48 -34.59 -12.30
CA ILE A 25 -42.96 -33.40 -13.00
C ILE A 25 -41.47 -33.68 -13.27
N PRO A 26 -40.95 -33.46 -14.49
CA PRO A 26 -39.53 -33.61 -14.74
C PRO A 26 -38.79 -32.59 -13.88
N ILE A 27 -37.91 -33.07 -13.01
CA ILE A 27 -37.03 -32.21 -12.20
C ILE A 27 -36.06 -31.56 -13.19
N LEU A 28 -36.40 -30.35 -13.65
CA LEU A 28 -35.43 -29.44 -14.21
C LEU A 28 -34.55 -29.02 -13.03
N VAL A 29 -33.40 -29.66 -12.89
CA VAL A 29 -32.35 -29.22 -11.98
C VAL A 29 -31.89 -27.87 -12.51
N PHE A 30 -32.47 -26.79 -11.99
CA PHE A 30 -31.82 -25.49 -12.02
C PHE A 30 -30.56 -25.65 -11.17
N LEU A 31 -29.43 -25.88 -11.84
CA LEU A 31 -28.13 -25.55 -11.29
C LEU A 31 -28.20 -24.06 -10.98
N VAL A 32 -28.52 -23.73 -9.72
CA VAL A 32 -28.17 -22.44 -9.16
C VAL A 32 -26.67 -22.50 -9.03
N SER A 33 -25.96 -22.09 -10.09
CA SER A 33 -24.60 -21.62 -9.94
C SER A 33 -24.68 -20.44 -8.99
N CYS A 34 -24.34 -20.66 -7.71
CA CYS A 34 -23.77 -19.61 -6.90
C CYS A 34 -22.50 -19.18 -7.61
N VAL A 35 -22.63 -18.21 -8.51
CA VAL A 35 -21.51 -17.35 -8.84
C VAL A 35 -21.21 -16.65 -7.52
N ARG A 36 -20.12 -17.04 -6.87
CA ARG A 36 -19.47 -16.14 -5.94
C ARG A 36 -19.10 -14.93 -6.78
N GLU A 37 -19.63 -13.76 -6.42
CA GLU A 37 -18.93 -12.51 -6.72
C GLU A 37 -17.60 -12.61 -5.97
N GLU A 38 -16.60 -13.17 -6.63
CA GLU A 38 -15.22 -12.81 -6.36
C GLU A 38 -15.10 -11.39 -6.88
N ALA A 39 -15.03 -10.43 -5.95
CA ALA A 39 -14.82 -9.04 -6.26
C ALA A 39 -13.47 -8.93 -6.98
N SER A 40 -13.54 -8.77 -8.30
CA SER A 40 -12.38 -8.52 -9.14
C SER A 40 -12.04 -7.05 -9.01
N TYR A 41 -11.04 -6.73 -8.19
CA TYR A 41 -10.42 -5.42 -8.21
C TYR A 41 -9.52 -5.33 -9.43
N VAL A 42 -10.06 -4.72 -10.48
CA VAL A 42 -9.27 -4.25 -11.61
C VAL A 42 -9.90 -2.93 -11.97
N GLU A 43 -9.15 -1.86 -11.77
CA GLU A 43 -9.43 -0.59 -12.40
C GLU A 43 -9.60 -0.84 -13.90
N ASP A 44 -10.84 -0.89 -14.38
CA ASP A 44 -11.14 -1.30 -15.77
C ASP A 44 -10.69 -0.22 -16.80
N SER A 45 -9.86 0.74 -16.38
CA SER A 45 -9.07 1.60 -17.26
C SER A 45 -7.68 2.01 -16.71
N SER A 46 -7.51 2.35 -15.42
CA SER A 46 -6.28 3.07 -15.03
C SER A 46 -5.03 2.20 -14.88
N PHE A 47 -5.05 1.02 -14.24
CA PHE A 47 -3.81 0.23 -14.17
C PHE A 47 -3.36 -0.30 -15.54
N ALA A 48 -4.31 -0.75 -16.38
CA ALA A 48 -4.00 -1.14 -17.76
C ALA A 48 -3.40 0.04 -18.58
N ASP A 49 -3.84 1.27 -18.33
CA ASP A 49 -3.25 2.48 -18.92
C ASP A 49 -1.86 2.78 -18.33
N VAL A 50 -1.67 2.59 -17.01
CA VAL A 50 -0.37 2.72 -16.33
C VAL A 50 0.64 1.77 -16.97
N CYS A 51 0.26 0.50 -17.21
CA CYS A 51 1.09 -0.50 -17.86
C CYS A 51 1.60 -0.08 -19.25
N GLN A 52 0.80 0.67 -20.02
CA GLN A 52 1.20 1.20 -21.32
C GLN A 52 2.16 2.40 -21.21
N SER A 53 2.20 3.04 -20.05
CA SER A 53 2.99 4.26 -19.80
C SER A 53 4.34 3.99 -19.11
N LEU A 54 4.60 2.75 -18.70
CA LEU A 54 5.83 2.34 -18.01
C LEU A 54 7.11 2.62 -18.84
N PRO A 55 8.25 2.93 -18.20
CA PRO A 55 8.36 3.27 -16.78
C PRO A 55 7.63 4.59 -16.46
N VAL A 56 7.17 4.74 -15.21
CA VAL A 56 6.43 5.93 -14.74
C VAL A 56 7.14 7.21 -15.20
N PRO A 57 6.44 8.20 -15.77
CA PRO A 57 7.06 9.40 -16.33
C PRO A 57 8.01 10.14 -15.38
N ALA A 58 7.67 10.24 -14.10
CA ALA A 58 8.54 10.83 -13.08
C ALA A 58 9.87 10.06 -12.94
N ASN A 59 9.82 8.72 -12.97
CA ASN A 59 10.99 7.86 -12.79
C ASN A 59 11.93 7.90 -14.01
N LYS A 60 11.44 8.23 -15.21
CA LYS A 60 12.27 8.39 -16.43
C LYS A 60 13.33 9.48 -16.31
N LEU A 61 13.17 10.41 -15.36
CA LEU A 61 14.11 11.50 -15.11
C LEU A 61 15.26 11.08 -14.18
N LEU A 62 15.17 9.91 -13.55
CA LEU A 62 16.16 9.39 -12.62
C LEU A 62 17.14 8.43 -13.33
N PRO A 63 18.42 8.37 -12.90
CA PRO A 63 19.37 7.39 -13.41
C PRO A 63 18.89 5.96 -13.12
N LEU A 64 18.65 5.17 -14.17
CA LEU A 64 18.39 3.74 -14.06
C LEU A 64 19.70 3.00 -13.75
N ASN A 65 19.67 2.10 -12.77
CA ASN A 65 20.82 1.33 -12.31
C ASN A 65 20.85 -0.06 -12.95
N ASP A 66 22.06 -0.58 -13.20
CA ASP A 66 22.31 -1.91 -13.77
C ASP A 66 21.85 -3.07 -12.87
N ALA A 67 21.55 -2.79 -11.59
CA ALA A 67 20.91 -3.73 -10.66
C ALA A 67 19.44 -4.05 -11.03
N SER A 68 18.85 -3.34 -12.01
CA SER A 68 17.51 -3.62 -12.50
C SER A 68 17.41 -5.04 -13.08
N THR A 69 16.25 -5.69 -12.89
CA THR A 69 15.99 -7.07 -13.32
C THR A 69 14.75 -7.15 -14.20
N GLU A 70 14.31 -8.37 -14.57
CA GLU A 70 13.01 -8.54 -15.25
C GLU A 70 11.83 -8.06 -14.39
N TRP A 71 11.97 -8.02 -13.06
CA TRP A 71 10.91 -7.64 -12.13
C TRP A 71 11.10 -6.24 -11.53
N PHE A 72 12.32 -5.92 -11.10
CA PHE A 72 12.63 -4.68 -10.40
C PHE A 72 13.20 -3.62 -11.35
N GLN A 73 12.69 -2.40 -11.25
CA GLN A 73 13.34 -1.20 -11.80
C GLN A 73 14.05 -0.46 -10.68
N VAL A 74 15.36 -0.30 -10.79
CA VAL A 74 16.18 0.32 -9.74
C VAL A 74 16.66 1.68 -10.21
N TYR A 75 16.35 2.72 -9.45
CA TYR A 75 16.77 4.09 -9.73
C TYR A 75 17.70 4.60 -8.64
N GLU A 76 18.79 5.27 -9.01
CA GLU A 76 19.52 6.13 -8.06
C GLU A 76 18.73 7.42 -7.90
N SER A 77 17.77 7.41 -6.98
CA SER A 77 16.78 8.47 -6.80
C SER A 77 17.38 9.69 -6.07
N HIS A 78 18.43 9.50 -5.31
CA HIS A 78 19.30 10.57 -4.80
C HIS A 78 20.70 10.00 -4.56
N LYS A 79 21.72 10.84 -4.37
CA LYS A 79 23.07 10.36 -4.05
C LYS A 79 23.02 9.43 -2.82
N GLY A 80 23.43 8.19 -2.99
CA GLY A 80 23.41 7.18 -1.93
C GLY A 80 22.01 6.73 -1.51
N VAL A 81 20.98 6.96 -2.34
CA VAL A 81 19.61 6.46 -2.15
C VAL A 81 19.17 5.78 -3.43
N TYR A 82 18.79 4.52 -3.32
CA TYR A 82 18.23 3.75 -4.42
C TYR A 82 16.76 3.44 -4.15
N SER A 83 15.90 3.71 -5.13
CA SER A 83 14.50 3.29 -5.10
C SER A 83 14.35 2.04 -5.97
N ILE A 84 13.96 0.93 -5.35
CA ILE A 84 13.72 -0.37 -5.98
C ILE A 84 12.21 -0.51 -6.18
N VAL A 85 11.76 -0.36 -7.42
CA VAL A 85 10.34 -0.31 -7.80
C VAL A 85 9.92 -1.68 -8.33
N GLU A 86 8.71 -2.13 -7.98
CA GLU A 86 8.00 -3.29 -8.55
C GLU A 86 6.92 -2.82 -9.54
N PRO A 87 7.27 -2.29 -10.72
CA PRO A 87 6.37 -1.48 -11.55
C PRO A 87 5.29 -2.29 -12.28
N TYR A 88 5.36 -3.62 -12.22
CA TYR A 88 4.54 -4.52 -13.06
C TYR A 88 3.34 -5.11 -12.33
N GLN A 89 3.13 -4.73 -11.07
CA GLN A 89 1.97 -5.08 -10.26
C GLN A 89 1.26 -3.79 -9.80
N PHE A 90 -0.07 -3.81 -9.61
CA PHE A 90 -0.87 -2.58 -9.44
C PHE A 90 -0.55 -1.72 -8.21
N GLN A 91 0.01 -2.31 -7.16
CA GLN A 91 0.53 -1.58 -6.00
C GLN A 91 1.72 -0.70 -6.39
N MET A 92 2.51 -1.13 -7.38
CA MET A 92 3.73 -0.45 -7.80
C MET A 92 4.68 -0.16 -6.62
N SER A 93 4.75 -1.08 -5.66
CA SER A 93 5.47 -0.92 -4.40
C SER A 93 6.93 -0.54 -4.61
N ILE A 94 7.44 0.31 -3.72
CA ILE A 94 8.78 0.87 -3.77
C ILE A 94 9.47 0.63 -2.43
N SER A 95 10.64 0.02 -2.48
CA SER A 95 11.57 -0.07 -1.34
C SER A 95 12.74 0.89 -1.54
N HIS A 96 13.21 1.54 -0.48
CA HIS A 96 14.32 2.50 -0.55
C HIS A 96 15.55 2.00 0.20
N LEU A 97 16.67 1.81 -0.51
CA LEU A 97 17.97 1.52 0.08
C LEU A 97 18.74 2.82 0.31
N ILE A 98 19.03 3.12 1.58
CA ILE A 98 19.72 4.32 2.03
C ILE A 98 21.12 3.92 2.49
N LEU A 99 22.15 4.38 1.78
CA LEU A 99 23.55 4.10 2.12
C LEU A 99 24.11 5.15 3.07
N GLY A 100 24.79 4.71 4.13
CA GLY A 100 25.81 5.48 4.84
C GLY A 100 27.20 4.90 4.58
N ASP A 101 28.19 5.33 5.37
CA ASP A 101 29.59 4.89 5.20
C ASP A 101 29.88 3.54 5.88
N GLU A 102 29.10 3.15 6.89
CA GLU A 102 29.34 1.93 7.69
C GLU A 102 28.26 0.86 7.52
N ARG A 103 27.02 1.26 7.20
CA ARG A 103 25.87 0.36 7.04
C ARG A 103 24.82 0.99 6.13
N ALA A 104 23.86 0.20 5.71
CA ALA A 104 22.71 0.65 4.94
C ALA A 104 21.40 0.38 5.68
N LEU A 105 20.40 1.22 5.42
CA LEU A 105 19.02 1.02 5.85
C LEU A 105 18.18 0.71 4.62
N LEU A 106 17.51 -0.44 4.62
CA LEU A 106 16.48 -0.77 3.64
C LEU A 106 15.12 -0.42 4.24
N PHE A 107 14.48 0.58 3.66
CA PHE A 107 13.14 1.03 4.02
C PHE A 107 12.12 0.34 3.12
N ASP A 108 11.33 -0.57 3.71
CA ASP A 108 10.46 -1.54 3.03
C ASP A 108 11.17 -2.64 2.24
N THR A 109 10.45 -3.73 1.96
CA THR A 109 10.95 -4.92 1.25
C THR A 109 10.01 -5.40 0.13
N GLY A 110 9.01 -4.58 -0.19
CA GLY A 110 8.11 -4.83 -1.29
C GLY A 110 7.16 -6.00 -1.06
N MET A 111 6.55 -6.45 -2.15
CA MET A 111 5.57 -7.53 -2.18
C MET A 111 6.20 -8.86 -1.78
N GLY A 112 7.47 -9.12 -2.10
CA GLY A 112 8.09 -10.43 -1.85
C GLY A 112 7.67 -11.53 -2.84
N MET A 113 7.11 -11.14 -4.00
CA MET A 113 6.83 -12.06 -5.12
C MET A 113 8.10 -12.54 -5.82
N VAL A 114 9.13 -11.69 -5.85
CA VAL A 114 10.47 -11.99 -6.34
C VAL A 114 11.47 -11.59 -5.25
N PRO A 115 12.52 -12.38 -4.98
CA PRO A 115 13.47 -12.05 -3.92
C PRO A 115 14.17 -10.70 -4.17
N ILE A 116 14.07 -9.78 -3.21
CA ILE A 116 14.68 -8.45 -3.30
C ILE A 116 16.15 -8.45 -2.88
N LYS A 117 16.56 -9.38 -2.00
CA LYS A 117 17.92 -9.41 -1.44
C LYS A 117 19.04 -9.47 -2.49
N PRO A 118 18.94 -10.27 -3.58
CA PRO A 118 19.97 -10.24 -4.63
C PRO A 118 20.14 -8.88 -5.30
N VAL A 119 19.07 -8.09 -5.41
CA VAL A 119 19.15 -6.70 -5.92
C VAL A 119 19.91 -5.83 -4.93
N ILE A 120 19.59 -5.93 -3.64
CA ILE A 120 20.27 -5.18 -2.57
C ILE A 120 21.76 -5.52 -2.50
N GLU A 121 22.11 -6.81 -2.55
CA GLU A 121 23.51 -7.29 -2.55
C GLU A 121 24.29 -6.83 -3.78
N SER A 122 23.62 -6.55 -4.90
CA SER A 122 24.27 -5.98 -6.09
C SER A 122 24.53 -4.47 -5.99
N LEU A 123 23.82 -3.77 -5.11
CA LEU A 123 23.94 -2.33 -4.90
C LEU A 123 24.96 -1.98 -3.81
N THR A 124 25.18 -2.86 -2.83
CA THR A 124 26.09 -2.59 -1.71
C THR A 124 26.61 -3.85 -1.02
N ASP A 125 27.85 -3.77 -0.54
CA ASP A 125 28.46 -4.77 0.36
C ASP A 125 28.28 -4.40 1.85
N LEU A 126 27.63 -3.27 2.15
CA LEU A 126 27.44 -2.80 3.52
C LEU A 126 26.47 -3.69 4.29
N PRO A 127 26.64 -3.86 5.61
CA PRO A 127 25.62 -4.48 6.46
C PRO A 127 24.27 -3.75 6.33
N VAL A 128 23.21 -4.49 5.99
CA VAL A 128 21.86 -3.94 5.81
C VAL A 128 21.03 -4.15 7.07
N THR A 129 20.34 -3.11 7.50
CA THR A 129 19.24 -3.19 8.48
C THR A 129 17.94 -2.91 7.75
N VAL A 130 16.90 -3.70 7.98
CA VAL A 130 15.55 -3.43 7.45
C VAL A 130 14.75 -2.65 8.48
N LEU A 131 14.00 -1.65 8.02
CA LEU A 131 12.91 -1.02 8.76
C LEU A 131 11.75 -0.82 7.79
N ASN A 132 10.54 -1.22 8.13
CA ASN A 132 9.40 -1.01 7.25
C ASN A 132 8.70 0.32 7.61
N SER A 133 8.19 1.01 6.59
CA SER A 133 7.31 2.16 6.74
C SER A 133 6.07 1.77 7.53
N HIS A 134 5.51 0.59 7.29
CA HIS A 134 4.49 -0.03 8.12
C HIS A 134 4.41 -1.53 7.80
N THR A 135 3.49 -2.26 8.43
CA THR A 135 3.45 -3.73 8.32
C THR A 135 2.35 -4.31 7.43
N HIS A 136 1.91 -3.60 6.38
CA HIS A 136 1.17 -4.27 5.29
C HIS A 136 2.09 -5.17 4.48
N PHE A 137 1.46 -6.18 3.86
CA PHE A 137 2.11 -7.28 3.15
C PHE A 137 3.06 -6.83 2.02
N ASP A 138 2.77 -5.71 1.38
CA ASP A 138 3.50 -5.08 0.28
C ASP A 138 4.70 -4.24 0.71
N HIS A 139 4.90 -4.13 2.02
CA HIS A 139 6.07 -3.49 2.62
C HIS A 139 6.95 -4.50 3.36
N VAL A 140 6.37 -5.61 3.83
CA VAL A 140 7.06 -6.65 4.61
C VAL A 140 7.27 -7.96 3.85
N GLY A 141 6.86 -8.05 2.59
CA GLY A 141 6.84 -9.30 1.84
C GLY A 141 8.21 -9.95 1.69
N GLY A 142 9.26 -9.15 1.54
CA GLY A 142 10.65 -9.59 1.47
C GLY A 142 11.37 -9.69 2.84
N ASN A 143 10.73 -9.34 3.96
CA ASN A 143 11.38 -9.31 5.28
C ASN A 143 12.07 -10.64 5.65
N ALA A 144 11.48 -11.78 5.27
CA ALA A 144 12.03 -13.10 5.58
C ALA A 144 13.35 -13.46 4.86
N GLU A 145 13.88 -12.55 4.04
CA GLU A 145 15.21 -12.65 3.42
C GLU A 145 16.33 -12.07 4.30
N PHE A 146 15.97 -11.29 5.32
CA PHE A 146 16.91 -10.50 6.14
C PHE A 146 16.91 -10.94 7.61
N ASP A 147 18.09 -10.90 8.23
CA ASP A 147 18.27 -11.31 9.64
C ASP A 147 18.18 -10.13 10.62
N ASN A 148 18.44 -8.90 10.14
CA ASN A 148 18.51 -7.70 10.97
C ASN A 148 17.35 -6.75 10.62
N ILE A 149 16.27 -6.88 11.37
CA ILE A 149 15.02 -6.14 11.15
C ILE A 149 14.71 -5.33 12.41
N LEU A 150 14.43 -4.04 12.21
CA LEU A 150 13.84 -3.12 13.18
C LEU A 150 12.34 -3.03 12.94
N ALA A 151 11.56 -2.84 14.01
CA ALA A 151 10.12 -2.67 13.90
C ALA A 151 9.55 -1.79 15.01
N VAL A 152 8.27 -1.39 14.91
CA VAL A 152 7.55 -0.76 16.01
C VAL A 152 7.12 -1.83 17.02
N ASP A 153 7.30 -1.58 18.33
CA ASP A 153 6.83 -2.52 19.36
C ASP A 153 5.33 -2.38 19.62
N SER A 154 4.51 -2.90 18.70
CA SER A 154 3.05 -2.86 18.80
C SER A 154 2.40 -4.23 18.67
N HIS A 155 1.16 -4.36 19.15
CA HIS A 155 0.36 -5.57 18.92
C HIS A 155 0.07 -5.80 17.44
N TYR A 156 -0.13 -4.73 16.67
CA TYR A 156 -0.40 -4.77 15.24
C TYR A 156 0.81 -5.32 14.47
N THR A 157 1.99 -4.75 14.69
CA THR A 157 3.26 -5.20 14.12
C THR A 157 3.54 -6.66 14.45
N LYS A 158 3.39 -7.07 15.73
CA LYS A 158 3.59 -8.47 16.16
C LYS A 158 2.58 -9.44 15.55
N ALA A 159 1.38 -8.98 15.21
CA ALA A 159 0.41 -9.81 14.50
C ALA A 159 0.86 -10.04 13.05
N ASN A 160 1.30 -8.98 12.37
CA ASN A 160 1.72 -9.01 10.97
C ASN A 160 3.09 -9.70 10.76
N MET A 161 3.95 -9.79 11.79
CA MET A 161 5.15 -10.64 11.80
C MET A 161 4.88 -12.12 11.49
N LYS A 162 3.64 -12.59 11.68
CA LYS A 162 3.26 -13.98 11.34
C LYS A 162 3.16 -14.23 9.84
N GLY A 163 3.29 -13.18 9.02
CA GLY A 163 3.00 -13.23 7.60
C GLY A 163 1.49 -13.24 7.33
N PHE A 164 1.16 -13.15 6.05
CA PHE A 164 -0.20 -13.06 5.54
C PHE A 164 -0.48 -14.31 4.72
N SER A 165 -1.59 -14.97 5.01
CA SER A 165 -2.02 -16.16 4.27
C SER A 165 -2.45 -15.81 2.86
N HIS A 166 -2.46 -16.80 1.96
CA HIS A 166 -2.94 -16.60 0.60
C HIS A 166 -4.33 -15.93 0.54
N LYS A 167 -5.26 -16.33 1.42
CA LYS A 167 -6.59 -15.71 1.49
C LYS A 167 -6.54 -14.19 1.73
N GLU A 168 -5.57 -13.71 2.50
CA GLU A 168 -5.42 -12.30 2.85
C GLU A 168 -4.78 -11.48 1.73
N VAL A 169 -4.07 -12.11 0.79
CA VAL A 169 -3.33 -11.44 -0.30
C VAL A 169 -3.79 -11.86 -1.70
N ALA A 170 -4.83 -12.70 -1.80
CA ALA A 170 -5.25 -13.30 -3.07
C ALA A 170 -5.68 -12.25 -4.10
N GLY A 171 -6.34 -11.18 -3.66
CA GLY A 171 -6.73 -10.07 -4.53
C GLY A 171 -5.53 -9.39 -5.19
N ASP A 172 -4.36 -9.42 -4.55
CA ASP A 172 -3.15 -8.77 -5.03
C ASP A 172 -2.32 -9.62 -6.00
N VAL A 173 -2.74 -10.86 -6.23
CA VAL A 173 -2.05 -11.83 -7.11
C VAL A 173 -2.96 -12.46 -8.16
N ILE A 174 -4.11 -11.83 -8.45
CA ILE A 174 -4.92 -12.19 -9.62
C ILE A 174 -4.20 -11.80 -10.92
N ASP A 175 -4.55 -12.42 -12.05
CA ASP A 175 -3.89 -12.17 -13.33
C ASP A 175 -3.92 -10.69 -13.74
N GLU A 176 -5.01 -10.00 -13.43
CA GLU A 176 -5.22 -8.59 -13.76
C GLU A 176 -4.48 -7.62 -12.83
N ALA A 177 -3.92 -8.11 -11.72
CA ALA A 177 -3.02 -7.34 -10.87
C ALA A 177 -1.68 -7.05 -11.56
N PHE A 178 -1.40 -7.66 -12.71
CA PHE A 178 -0.12 -7.59 -13.41
C PHE A 178 -0.23 -7.01 -14.83
N CYS A 179 0.76 -6.22 -15.24
CA CYS A 179 0.79 -5.64 -16.58
C CYS A 179 0.93 -6.65 -17.73
N ASN A 180 1.71 -7.73 -17.52
CA ASN A 180 2.01 -8.73 -18.54
C ASN A 180 1.99 -10.15 -17.96
N GLY A 181 1.11 -10.37 -16.98
CA GLY A 181 1.06 -11.58 -16.18
C GLY A 181 2.11 -11.61 -15.05
N PRO A 182 1.98 -12.58 -14.13
CA PRO A 182 2.83 -12.69 -12.94
C PRO A 182 4.28 -13.05 -13.30
N PRO A 183 5.23 -12.84 -12.36
CA PRO A 183 6.59 -13.35 -12.49
C PRO A 183 6.62 -14.85 -12.82
N LYS A 184 7.54 -15.28 -13.70
CA LYS A 184 7.62 -16.67 -14.22
C LYS A 184 7.64 -17.76 -13.15
N ASN A 185 8.16 -17.48 -11.96
CA ASN A 185 8.31 -18.43 -10.86
C ASN A 185 7.35 -18.17 -9.69
N LEU A 186 6.39 -17.25 -9.86
CA LEU A 186 5.35 -16.99 -8.87
C LEU A 186 4.19 -17.97 -9.11
N ASP A 187 3.82 -18.72 -8.07
CA ASP A 187 2.58 -19.48 -8.05
C ASP A 187 1.49 -18.62 -7.38
N THR A 188 0.67 -17.96 -8.19
CA THR A 188 -0.35 -17.01 -7.73
C THR A 188 -1.41 -17.66 -6.84
N GLU A 189 -1.75 -18.93 -7.09
CA GLU A 189 -2.75 -19.71 -6.35
C GLU A 189 -2.30 -20.12 -4.94
N SER A 190 -0.99 -20.03 -4.66
CA SER A 190 -0.43 -20.41 -3.36
C SER A 190 0.42 -19.32 -2.72
N TYR A 191 0.55 -18.16 -3.36
CA TYR A 191 1.33 -17.04 -2.87
C TYR A 191 0.87 -16.59 -1.48
N TYR A 192 1.83 -16.35 -0.58
CA TYR A 192 1.65 -15.87 0.79
C TYR A 192 2.93 -15.15 1.22
N THR A 193 2.84 -14.22 2.17
CA THR A 193 4.05 -13.61 2.75
C THR A 193 4.56 -14.44 3.92
N ARG A 194 5.88 -14.65 3.94
CA ARG A 194 6.52 -15.49 4.96
C ARG A 194 6.56 -14.76 6.31
N ALA A 195 6.44 -15.53 7.39
CA ALA A 195 6.68 -15.00 8.73
C ALA A 195 8.11 -14.47 8.88
N TRP A 196 8.25 -13.42 9.68
CA TRP A 196 9.50 -12.74 9.98
C TRP A 196 9.52 -12.30 11.44
N SER A 197 10.67 -11.85 11.94
CA SER A 197 10.81 -11.42 13.33
C SER A 197 11.78 -10.25 13.45
N ALA A 198 11.44 -9.28 14.29
CA ALA A 198 12.36 -8.27 14.76
C ALA A 198 12.68 -8.51 16.24
N GLU A 199 13.96 -8.52 16.60
CA GLU A 199 14.41 -8.58 18.00
C GLU A 199 14.61 -7.19 18.61
N ASN A 200 14.72 -6.16 17.75
CA ASN A 200 14.98 -4.78 18.13
C ASN A 200 13.84 -3.89 17.65
N PHE A 201 13.46 -2.92 18.46
CA PHE A 201 12.34 -2.03 18.19
C PHE A 201 12.77 -0.57 18.15
N VAL A 202 12.07 0.22 17.33
CA VAL A 202 12.28 1.66 17.21
C VAL A 202 11.17 2.45 17.92
N VAL A 203 11.50 3.69 18.27
CA VAL A 203 10.58 4.67 18.87
C VAL A 203 10.63 6.00 18.11
N ASP A 204 9.58 6.81 18.24
CA ASP A 204 9.53 8.17 17.67
C ASP A 204 10.75 9.01 18.13
N GLY A 205 11.36 9.73 17.19
CA GLY A 205 12.55 10.56 17.40
C GLY A 205 13.86 9.78 17.52
N GLN A 206 13.86 8.45 17.37
CA GLN A 206 15.10 7.67 17.39
C GLN A 206 15.98 8.02 16.18
N ILE A 207 17.29 8.17 16.42
CA ILE A 207 18.28 8.35 15.36
C ILE A 207 18.96 7.02 15.05
N ILE A 208 18.96 6.64 13.77
CA ILE A 208 19.73 5.52 13.22
C ILE A 208 20.95 6.12 12.52
N ASP A 209 22.14 5.81 13.04
CA ASP A 209 23.41 6.23 12.43
C ASP A 209 23.89 5.17 11.42
N LEU A 210 23.97 5.56 10.15
CA LEU A 210 24.44 4.71 9.07
C LEU A 210 25.95 4.84 8.79
N GLY A 211 26.67 5.63 9.60
CA GLY A 211 28.02 6.08 9.35
C GLY A 211 28.00 7.37 8.53
N ASN A 212 28.24 8.51 9.19
CA ASN A 212 28.22 9.84 8.58
C ASN A 212 26.89 10.20 7.87
N ARG A 213 25.79 9.52 8.24
CA ARG A 213 24.44 9.80 7.75
C ARG A 213 23.44 9.41 8.83
N LEU A 214 22.74 10.41 9.37
CA LEU A 214 21.81 10.25 10.49
C LEU A 214 20.37 10.25 9.97
N ILE A 215 19.66 9.16 10.22
CA ILE A 215 18.26 8.99 9.84
C ILE A 215 17.39 9.05 11.09
N GLU A 216 16.52 10.04 11.19
CA GLU A 216 15.57 10.18 12.30
C GLU A 216 14.26 9.46 11.97
N VAL A 217 13.79 8.63 12.89
CA VAL A 217 12.51 7.90 12.81
C VAL A 217 11.39 8.78 13.33
N ILE A 218 10.32 8.89 12.54
CA ILE A 218 9.14 9.68 12.86
C ILE A 218 7.93 8.74 12.87
N HIS A 219 7.26 8.57 14.01
CA HIS A 219 6.00 7.84 14.07
C HIS A 219 4.88 8.72 13.50
N VAL A 220 4.14 8.16 12.54
CA VAL A 220 3.09 8.81 11.74
C VAL A 220 1.87 7.90 11.59
N PRO A 221 1.21 7.51 12.71
CA PRO A 221 0.04 6.64 12.64
C PRO A 221 -1.08 7.28 11.82
N GLY A 222 -1.93 6.44 11.23
CA GLY A 222 -3.14 6.91 10.57
C GLY A 222 -3.55 6.02 9.40
N HIS A 223 -2.66 5.83 8.43
CA HIS A 223 -2.85 4.78 7.42
C HIS A 223 -2.91 3.40 8.09
N THR A 224 -1.91 3.13 8.94
CA THR A 224 -1.86 2.03 9.91
C THR A 224 -1.37 2.56 11.27
N PRO A 225 -1.60 1.85 12.38
CA PRO A 225 -1.15 2.30 13.70
C PRO A 225 0.37 2.23 13.91
N ASP A 226 1.11 1.47 13.09
CA ASP A 226 2.56 1.34 13.17
C ASP A 226 3.32 2.08 12.05
N ALA A 227 2.63 2.96 11.32
CA ALA A 227 3.24 3.73 10.24
C ALA A 227 4.35 4.68 10.72
N LEU A 228 5.44 4.68 9.98
CA LEU A 228 6.67 5.42 10.18
C LEU A 228 7.02 6.22 8.92
N ALA A 229 7.62 7.38 9.16
CA ALA A 229 8.35 8.16 8.19
C ALA A 229 9.82 8.26 8.66
N LEU A 230 10.73 8.53 7.73
CA LEU A 230 12.15 8.77 8.03
C LEU A 230 12.56 10.14 7.51
N ILE A 231 13.39 10.85 8.25
CA ILE A 231 13.96 12.12 7.80
C ILE A 231 15.48 12.09 7.82
N ASP A 232 16.07 12.47 6.69
CA ASP A 232 17.50 12.71 6.51
C ASP A 232 17.70 14.21 6.34
N ARG A 233 17.96 14.89 7.47
CA ARG A 233 18.01 16.36 7.51
C ARG A 233 19.20 16.93 6.75
N GLU A 234 20.34 16.23 6.75
CA GLU A 234 21.55 16.73 6.07
C GLU A 234 21.38 16.74 4.55
N ASN A 235 20.63 15.78 4.02
CA ASN A 235 20.34 15.69 2.58
C ASN A 235 18.96 16.23 2.20
N ALA A 236 18.21 16.83 3.14
CA ALA A 236 16.87 17.36 2.93
C ALA A 236 15.89 16.34 2.30
N LEU A 237 15.87 15.10 2.82
CA LEU A 237 15.02 14.02 2.30
C LEU A 237 14.00 13.56 3.35
N LEU A 238 12.78 13.27 2.90
CA LEU A 238 11.70 12.73 3.72
C LEU A 238 11.12 11.47 3.08
N PHE A 239 11.14 10.35 3.79
CA PHE A 239 10.54 9.09 3.37
C PHE A 239 9.20 8.93 4.09
N THR A 240 8.10 8.91 3.36
CA THR A 240 6.74 9.03 3.91
C THR A 240 5.95 7.73 3.91
N GLY A 241 6.46 6.68 3.25
CA GLY A 241 5.70 5.44 3.05
C GLY A 241 4.31 5.74 2.47
N ASP A 242 3.30 5.17 3.10
CA ASP A 242 1.89 5.33 2.70
C ASP A 242 1.18 6.51 3.35
N THR A 243 1.86 7.25 4.22
CA THR A 243 1.30 8.53 4.70
C THR A 243 1.21 9.53 3.54
N TYR A 244 2.14 9.48 2.58
CA TYR A 244 2.02 10.24 1.34
C TYR A 244 2.83 9.62 0.19
N TYR A 245 2.19 9.55 -0.98
CA TYR A 245 2.78 9.36 -2.30
C TYR A 245 1.91 10.09 -3.34
N ASP A 246 2.41 10.33 -4.55
CA ASP A 246 1.77 11.16 -5.58
C ASP A 246 0.69 10.44 -6.39
N ASP A 247 -0.17 9.69 -5.71
CA ASP A 247 -1.28 8.93 -6.29
C ASP A 247 -2.49 8.91 -5.33
N ASN A 248 -3.37 7.92 -5.48
CA ASN A 248 -4.51 7.65 -4.62
C ASN A 248 -4.06 7.35 -3.19
N LEU A 249 -4.22 8.29 -2.25
CA LEU A 249 -3.92 8.06 -0.83
C LEU A 249 -4.97 7.14 -0.20
N TRP A 250 -4.58 5.92 0.13
CA TRP A 250 -5.49 4.89 0.64
C TRP A 250 -5.66 4.99 2.15
N LEU A 251 -6.88 5.32 2.57
CA LEU A 251 -7.32 5.55 3.95
C LEU A 251 -8.68 4.88 4.19
N PHE A 252 -8.77 3.59 3.86
CA PHE A 252 -10.03 2.83 3.91
C PHE A 252 -9.97 1.53 4.72
N SER A 253 -8.79 1.07 5.12
CA SER A 253 -8.60 -0.20 5.82
C SER A 253 -9.18 -0.15 7.24
N PRO A 254 -9.63 -1.30 7.81
CA PRO A 254 -10.19 -1.38 9.17
C PRO A 254 -9.39 -0.69 10.27
N GLU A 255 -8.07 -0.70 10.15
CA GLU A 255 -7.08 -0.15 11.06
C GLU A 255 -6.72 1.32 10.82
N THR A 256 -7.21 1.90 9.71
CA THR A 256 -7.01 3.32 9.43
C THR A 256 -7.69 4.18 10.50
N ASP A 257 -6.96 5.16 11.02
CA ASP A 257 -7.46 6.16 11.96
C ASP A 257 -7.25 7.57 11.36
N LEU A 258 -8.37 8.24 11.05
CA LEU A 258 -8.33 9.56 10.41
C LEU A 258 -7.96 10.69 11.36
N ASP A 259 -8.10 10.51 12.68
CA ASP A 259 -7.66 11.51 13.65
C ASP A 259 -6.14 11.42 13.81
N ASP A 260 -5.59 10.21 13.92
CA ASP A 260 -4.14 9.98 13.91
C ASP A 260 -3.51 10.46 12.59
N TYR A 261 -4.14 10.16 11.44
CA TYR A 261 -3.66 10.64 10.14
C TYR A 261 -3.64 12.18 10.07
N ALA A 262 -4.62 12.86 10.70
CA ALA A 262 -4.66 14.33 10.74
C ALA A 262 -3.41 14.89 11.44
N GLU A 263 -3.07 14.35 12.62
CA GLU A 263 -1.88 14.76 13.38
C GLU A 263 -0.60 14.43 12.62
N SER A 264 -0.54 13.27 11.96
CA SER A 264 0.60 12.83 11.16
C SER A 264 0.84 13.72 9.94
N ILE A 265 -0.20 14.04 9.16
CA ILE A 265 -0.03 14.89 7.97
C ILE A 265 0.29 16.34 8.36
N GLU A 266 -0.23 16.86 9.47
CA GLU A 266 0.18 18.16 10.02
C GLU A 266 1.66 18.17 10.43
N LYS A 267 2.12 17.12 11.13
CA LYS A 267 3.52 16.95 11.52
C LYS A 267 4.44 16.91 10.30
N LEU A 268 4.10 16.11 9.28
CA LEU A 268 4.89 16.00 8.06
C LEU A 268 4.87 17.31 7.24
N ALA A 269 3.74 17.99 7.13
CA ALA A 269 3.66 19.29 6.47
C ALA A 269 4.51 20.37 7.16
N PHE A 270 4.64 20.32 8.48
CA PHE A 270 5.58 21.20 9.19
C PHE A 270 7.03 20.86 8.89
N LEU A 271 7.39 19.56 8.88
CA LEU A 271 8.76 19.10 8.63
C LEU A 271 9.22 19.34 7.18
N GLU A 272 8.30 19.35 6.22
CA GLU A 272 8.58 19.56 4.79
C GLU A 272 9.31 20.89 4.48
N GLN A 273 9.22 21.88 5.37
CA GLN A 273 9.81 23.21 5.15
C GLN A 273 11.33 23.20 4.88
N ASP A 274 12.03 22.18 5.38
CA ASP A 274 13.48 21.99 5.20
C ASP A 274 13.81 20.79 4.28
N ILE A 275 12.85 20.32 3.49
CA ILE A 275 12.96 19.14 2.63
C ILE A 275 13.00 19.55 1.16
N GLU A 276 13.86 18.91 0.37
CA GLU A 276 13.94 19.04 -1.09
C GLU A 276 13.13 17.95 -1.78
N TYR A 277 13.23 16.71 -1.30
CA TYR A 277 12.61 15.55 -1.93
C TYR A 277 11.84 14.65 -0.96
N ILE A 278 10.71 14.13 -1.45
CA ILE A 278 9.88 13.15 -0.75
C ILE A 278 9.94 11.80 -1.47
N PHE A 279 9.96 10.72 -0.68
CA PHE A 279 10.02 9.32 -1.11
C PHE A 279 8.83 8.57 -0.50
N GLY A 280 7.78 8.39 -1.29
CA GLY A 280 6.63 7.55 -0.94
C GLY A 280 6.86 6.09 -1.35
N ALA A 281 6.00 5.18 -0.91
CA ALA A 281 6.17 3.75 -1.17
C ALA A 281 5.48 3.24 -2.46
N HIS A 282 4.87 4.12 -3.27
CA HIS A 282 4.14 3.74 -4.48
C HIS A 282 4.34 4.74 -5.63
N THR A 283 4.16 4.27 -6.87
CA THR A 283 4.13 5.06 -8.11
C THR A 283 5.45 5.74 -8.48
N SER A 284 5.77 6.88 -7.88
CA SER A 284 6.98 7.67 -8.20
C SER A 284 8.09 7.41 -7.18
N ALA A 285 9.27 7.07 -7.68
CA ALA A 285 10.46 6.77 -6.88
C ALA A 285 10.99 7.97 -6.06
N ARG A 286 10.59 9.19 -6.43
CA ARG A 286 10.90 10.46 -5.77
C ARG A 286 10.01 11.57 -6.34
N VAL A 287 9.54 12.47 -5.48
CA VAL A 287 8.85 13.72 -5.86
C VAL A 287 9.50 14.93 -5.20
N GLU A 288 9.29 16.11 -5.79
CA GLU A 288 9.68 17.39 -5.18
C GLU A 288 8.84 17.67 -3.93
N ALA A 289 9.45 18.26 -2.91
CA ALA A 289 8.74 18.76 -1.73
C ALA A 289 7.86 19.99 -2.06
N GLY A 290 7.05 20.41 -1.08
CA GLY A 290 6.16 21.56 -1.13
C GLY A 290 4.68 21.20 -1.38
N VAL A 291 4.31 19.94 -1.19
CA VAL A 291 2.97 19.39 -1.46
C VAL A 291 2.22 19.02 -0.18
N LEU A 292 2.91 18.67 0.91
CA LEU A 292 2.26 18.13 2.12
C LEU A 292 1.33 19.14 2.79
N LYS A 293 1.64 20.45 2.75
CA LYS A 293 0.71 21.49 3.22
C LYS A 293 -0.62 21.48 2.45
N LYS A 294 -0.57 21.19 1.16
CA LYS A 294 -1.77 21.07 0.32
C LYS A 294 -2.52 19.79 0.65
N VAL A 295 -1.82 18.67 0.84
CA VAL A 295 -2.42 17.39 1.27
C VAL A 295 -3.16 17.55 2.59
N GLU A 296 -2.54 18.16 3.60
CA GLU A 296 -3.15 18.50 4.89
C GLU A 296 -4.45 19.30 4.70
N GLN A 297 -4.40 20.39 3.93
CA GLN A 297 -5.58 21.25 3.68
C GLN A 297 -6.71 20.49 2.96
N SER A 298 -6.36 19.68 1.96
CA SER A 298 -7.34 18.87 1.23
C SER A 298 -7.91 17.74 2.09
N PHE A 299 -7.12 17.18 3.00
CA PHE A 299 -7.58 16.21 3.99
C PHE A 299 -8.59 16.82 4.97
N PHE A 300 -8.36 18.03 5.48
CA PHE A 300 -9.35 18.69 6.34
C PHE A 300 -10.65 19.03 5.61
N LYS A 301 -10.61 19.30 4.30
CA LYS A 301 -11.81 19.43 3.46
C LYS A 301 -12.53 18.09 3.25
N LEU A 302 -11.80 16.98 3.16
CA LEU A 302 -12.41 15.64 3.17
C LEU A 302 -13.16 15.43 4.49
N ARG A 303 -12.51 15.73 5.62
CA ARG A 303 -13.07 15.55 6.97
C ARG A 303 -14.26 16.46 7.27
N SER A 304 -14.39 17.62 6.62
CA SER A 304 -15.53 18.52 6.84
C SER A 304 -16.86 17.91 6.36
N GLY A 305 -16.81 16.94 5.44
CA GLY A 305 -18.00 16.30 4.87
C GLY A 305 -18.70 17.13 3.79
N ASP A 306 -18.13 18.26 3.38
CA ASP A 306 -18.72 19.16 2.36
C ASP A 306 -18.45 18.69 0.92
N ASN A 307 -17.56 17.71 0.74
CA ASN A 307 -17.16 17.17 -0.55
C ASN A 307 -17.90 15.86 -0.84
N ASN A 308 -18.23 15.63 -2.11
CA ASN A 308 -18.79 14.37 -2.59
C ASN A 308 -17.70 13.54 -3.27
N PRO A 309 -17.75 12.20 -3.16
CA PRO A 309 -16.85 11.36 -3.92
C PRO A 309 -17.09 11.55 -5.42
N VAL A 310 -16.01 11.50 -6.20
CA VAL A 310 -16.06 11.54 -7.66
C VAL A 310 -16.41 10.17 -8.24
N ASP A 311 -16.13 9.10 -7.49
CA ASP A 311 -16.47 7.73 -7.87
C ASP A 311 -16.61 6.80 -6.64
N GLN A 312 -17.20 5.63 -6.83
CA GLN A 312 -17.33 4.59 -5.81
C GLN A 312 -17.20 3.18 -6.42
N ILE A 313 -16.28 2.39 -5.89
CA ILE A 313 -15.99 1.02 -6.33
C ILE A 313 -15.90 0.12 -5.09
N ASP A 314 -16.67 -0.97 -5.06
CA ASP A 314 -16.66 -1.96 -3.97
C ASP A 314 -16.74 -1.38 -2.54
N GLY A 315 -17.54 -0.32 -2.38
CA GLY A 315 -17.73 0.35 -1.09
C GLY A 315 -16.64 1.37 -0.71
N ARG A 316 -15.60 1.51 -1.54
CA ARG A 316 -14.57 2.55 -1.44
C ARG A 316 -15.06 3.81 -2.14
N LEU A 317 -14.80 4.94 -1.51
CA LEU A 317 -15.18 6.27 -1.97
C LEU A 317 -13.92 6.96 -2.45
N ILE A 318 -13.90 7.36 -3.71
CA ILE A 318 -12.78 8.08 -4.33
C ILE A 318 -13.11 9.56 -4.31
N TYR A 319 -12.24 10.35 -3.70
CA TYR A 319 -12.36 11.80 -3.62
C TYR A 319 -11.20 12.46 -4.35
N GLN A 320 -11.50 13.51 -5.11
CA GLN A 320 -10.49 14.38 -5.68
C GLN A 320 -10.73 15.80 -5.15
N ILE A 321 -9.84 16.26 -4.27
CA ILE A 321 -9.97 17.55 -3.56
C ILE A 321 -8.71 18.36 -3.80
N ASP A 322 -8.85 19.52 -4.44
CA ASP A 322 -7.75 20.39 -4.89
C ASP A 322 -6.68 19.68 -5.73
N GLY A 323 -7.00 18.55 -6.35
CA GLY A 323 -6.03 17.72 -7.10
C GLY A 323 -5.22 16.75 -6.24
N ILE A 324 -5.65 16.49 -5.00
CA ILE A 324 -5.19 15.35 -4.18
C ILE A 324 -6.28 14.28 -4.22
N ASN A 325 -5.88 13.03 -4.43
CA ASN A 325 -6.79 11.90 -4.47
C ASN A 325 -6.78 11.18 -3.12
N PHE A 326 -7.95 10.91 -2.57
CA PHE A 326 -8.13 10.10 -1.37
C PHE A 326 -9.08 8.95 -1.67
N VAL A 327 -8.73 7.76 -1.21
CA VAL A 327 -9.60 6.58 -1.24
C VAL A 327 -9.93 6.22 0.20
N THR A 328 -11.20 6.32 0.57
CA THR A 328 -11.65 6.01 1.94
C THR A 328 -12.91 5.15 1.91
N SER A 329 -13.52 4.88 3.06
CA SER A 329 -14.81 4.21 3.14
C SER A 329 -15.77 5.00 4.02
N ARG A 330 -17.07 4.75 3.82
CA ARG A 330 -18.10 5.36 4.68
C ARG A 330 -17.94 4.96 6.15
N ALA A 331 -17.40 3.77 6.43
CA ALA A 331 -17.13 3.31 7.79
C ALA A 331 -16.02 4.17 8.43
N ILE A 332 -14.91 4.35 7.73
CA ILE A 332 -13.76 5.13 8.21
C ILE A 332 -14.11 6.62 8.36
N LEU A 333 -14.81 7.22 7.40
CA LEU A 333 -15.29 8.60 7.51
C LEU A 333 -16.21 8.84 8.72
N ASN A 334 -17.00 7.84 9.10
CA ASN A 334 -17.89 7.91 10.26
C ASN A 334 -17.17 7.57 11.59
N GLY A 335 -15.86 7.33 11.58
CA GLY A 335 -15.07 6.99 12.76
C GLY A 335 -15.35 5.59 13.32
N VAL A 336 -15.82 4.65 12.48
CA VAL A 336 -16.05 3.27 12.90
C VAL A 336 -14.71 2.56 13.00
N LYS A 337 -14.25 2.28 14.23
CA LYS A 337 -13.09 1.42 14.48
C LYS A 337 -13.51 -0.04 14.35
N ILE A 338 -13.03 -0.73 13.33
CA ILE A 338 -13.22 -2.17 13.11
C ILE A 338 -12.04 -2.91 13.76
N ASP A 339 -12.19 -4.20 14.08
CA ASP A 339 -11.13 -5.02 14.70
C ASP A 339 -9.83 -4.94 13.89
N THR A 340 -8.78 -4.44 14.52
CA THR A 340 -7.45 -4.13 13.96
C THR A 340 -6.43 -5.24 14.18
N SER A 341 -6.85 -6.43 14.62
CA SER A 341 -5.92 -7.50 15.00
C SER A 341 -5.12 -8.12 13.85
N LYS A 342 -5.43 -7.75 12.60
CA LYS A 342 -4.67 -8.08 11.40
C LYS A 342 -4.76 -6.95 10.39
N GLY A 343 -3.62 -6.56 9.82
CA GLY A 343 -3.63 -5.79 8.59
C GLY A 343 -4.20 -6.65 7.46
N ALA A 344 -4.92 -6.04 6.55
CA ALA A 344 -5.07 -6.57 5.20
C ALA A 344 -4.94 -5.35 4.30
N SER A 345 -3.99 -5.38 3.39
CA SER A 345 -4.05 -4.50 2.22
C SER A 345 -5.41 -4.69 1.61
N GLY A 346 -6.20 -3.64 1.67
CA GLY A 346 -7.61 -3.79 1.41
C GLY A 346 -7.85 -4.19 -0.05
N LEU A 347 -8.16 -5.46 -0.27
CA LEU A 347 -8.88 -6.03 -1.42
C LEU A 347 -9.99 -6.96 -0.92
#